data_AF-A0A258BXR3-F1
#
_entry.id   AF-A0A258BXR3-F1
#
_cell.length_a   1.000
_cell.length_b   1.000
_cell.length_c   1.000
_cell.angle_alpha   90.00
_cell.angle_beta   90.00
_cell.angle_gamma   90.00
#
_symmetry.space_group_name_H-M   'P 1'
#
loop_
_entity.id
_entity.type
_entity.pdbx_description
1 polymer ?
#
loop_
_entity_poly.entity_id
_entity_poly.type
_entity_poly.pdbx_seq_one_letter_code
_entity_poly.pdbx_strand_id
1 'polypeptide(L)' 'AELVNYRVQGRYMVVDRLFAAAELRLGDRRSAQRVRIVRTDGRERRP' A
#
# COMPACT_ATOMS: atom_id res chain seq x y z
N ALA A 1 11.14 7.35 2.59
CA ALA A 1 9.90 6.55 2.68
C ALA A 1 9.21 6.90 3.98
N GLU A 2 7.93 7.22 3.95
CA GLU A 2 7.16 7.51 5.17
C GLU A 2 6.56 6.20 5.67
N LEU A 3 6.90 5.78 6.89
CA LEU A 3 6.27 4.62 7.53
C LEU A 3 4.92 5.09 8.10
N VAL A 4 3.86 4.39 7.75
CA VAL A 4 2.51 4.76 8.15
C VAL A 4 1.94 3.71 9.09
N ASN A 5 1.24 4.18 10.13
CA ASN A 5 0.47 3.29 10.97
C ASN A 5 -0.71 2.74 10.18
N TYR A 6 -1.00 1.46 10.39
CA TYR A 6 -2.15 0.78 9.82
C TYR A 6 -2.90 0.04 10.93
N ARG A 7 -4.19 -0.21 10.71
CA ARG A 7 -4.99 -1.11 11.55
C ARG A 7 -5.41 -2.33 10.77
N VAL A 8 -5.62 -3.45 11.46
CA VAL A 8 -6.17 -4.67 10.88
C VAL A 8 -7.65 -4.77 11.23
N GLN A 9 -8.51 -4.95 10.23
CA GLN A 9 -9.93 -5.22 10.39
C GLN A 9 -10.27 -6.52 9.65
N GLY A 10 -10.30 -7.63 10.39
CA GLY A 10 -10.46 -8.96 9.81
C GLY A 10 -9.32 -9.28 8.84
N ARG A 11 -9.65 -9.40 7.54
CA ARG A 11 -8.69 -9.68 6.47
C ARG A 11 -8.15 -8.42 5.76
N TYR A 12 -8.51 -7.23 6.24
CA TYR A 12 -8.15 -5.96 5.63
C TYR A 12 -7.14 -5.21 6.47
N MET A 13 -6.13 -4.63 5.82
CA MET A 13 -5.24 -3.63 6.40
C MET A 13 -5.74 -2.24 5.97
N VAL A 14 -6.05 -1.38 6.93
CA VAL A 14 -6.61 -0.04 6.68
C VAL A 14 -5.61 1.01 7.12
N VAL A 15 -5.35 1.96 6.25
CA VAL A 15 -4.50 3.13 6.49
C VAL A 15 -5.36 4.37 6.39
N ASP A 16 -5.26 5.29 7.34
CA ASP A 16 -6.10 6.49 7.39
C ASP A 16 -5.69 7.58 6.39
N ARG A 17 -4.53 7.43 5.75
CA ARG A 17 -3.99 8.38 4.76
C ARG A 17 -4.05 7.80 3.35
N LEU A 18 -4.51 8.62 2.40
CA LEU A 18 -4.48 8.31 0.97
C LEU A 18 -3.09 8.62 0.39
N PHE A 19 -2.56 7.70 -0.42
CA PHE A 19 -1.29 7.84 -1.13
C PHE A 19 -1.49 7.64 -2.62
N ALA A 20 -0.74 8.35 -3.45
CA ALA A 20 -0.68 8.08 -4.90
C ALA A 20 -0.07 6.69 -5.19
N ALA A 21 0.91 6.30 -4.38
CA ALA A 21 1.49 4.96 -4.38
C ALA A 21 1.91 4.58 -2.96
N ALA A 22 1.81 3.30 -2.64
CA ALA A 22 2.27 2.70 -1.39
C ALA A 22 3.06 1.42 -1.67
N GLU A 23 3.92 1.04 -0.74
CA GLU A 23 4.64 -0.23 -0.78
C GLU A 23 4.27 -1.06 0.46
N LEU A 24 3.78 -2.27 0.22
CA LEU A 24 3.50 -3.26 1.25
C LEU A 24 4.61 -4.31 1.21
N ARG A 25 5.35 -4.46 2.30
CA ARG A 25 6.37 -5.49 2.45
C ARG A 25 5.79 -6.68 3.21
N LEU A 26 5.54 -7.76 2.51
CA LEU A 26 5.15 -9.05 3.08
C LEU A 26 6.42 -9.87 3.31
N GLY A 27 6.63 -10.42 4.50
CA GLY A 27 7.81 -11.26 4.72
C GLY A 27 7.65 -12.22 5.88
N ASP A 28 8.27 -13.38 5.75
CA ASP A 28 8.19 -14.51 6.68
C ASP A 28 9.58 -14.94 7.18
N ARG A 29 10.36 -14.01 7.76
CA ARG A 29 11.77 -14.19 8.21
C ARG A 29 12.79 -14.62 7.15
N ARG A 30 12.43 -15.44 6.16
CA ARG A 30 13.29 -15.99 5.11
C ARG A 30 13.07 -15.33 3.76
N SER A 31 11.87 -14.81 3.50
CA SER A 31 11.57 -14.06 2.28
C SER A 31 10.94 -12.71 2.59
N ALA A 32 11.16 -11.74 1.70
CA ALA A 32 10.49 -10.46 1.72
C ALA A 32 9.97 -10.16 0.31
N GLN A 33 8.67 -10.25 0.13
CA GLN A 33 7.95 -9.83 -1.06
C GLN A 33 7.54 -8.35 -0.91
N ARG A 34 7.91 -7.53 -1.90
CA ARG A 34 7.52 -6.12 -1.97
C ARG A 34 6.37 -5.99 -2.97
N VAL A 35 5.22 -5.55 -2.49
CA VAL A 35 4.00 -5.32 -3.29
C VAL A 35 3.82 -3.82 -3.44
N ARG A 36 3.78 -3.33 -4.68
CA ARG A 36 3.53 -1.91 -4.97
C ARG A 36 2.05 -1.71 -5.27
N ILE A 37 1.42 -0.84 -4.50
CA ILE A 37 0.02 -0.44 -4.67
C ILE A 37 0.03 0.95 -5.30
N VAL A 38 -0.63 1.12 -6.44
CA VAL A 38 -0.76 2.42 -7.12
C VAL A 38 -2.24 2.75 -7.26
N ARG A 39 -2.58 4.01 -6.98
CA ARG A 39 -3.91 4.52 -7.25
C ARG A 39 -4.15 4.59 -8.75
N THR A 40 -5.26 4.03 -9.21
CA THR A 40 -5.60 3.93 -10.64
C THR A 40 -6.24 5.21 -11.19
N ASP A 41 -6.78 6.05 -10.30
CA ASP A 41 -7.37 7.35 -10.62
C ASP A 41 -6.34 8.48 -10.77
N GLY A 42 -5.08 8.24 -10.38
CA GLY A 42 -3.94 9.11 -10.69
C GLY A 42 -3.45 8.99 -12.14
N ARG A 43 -4.01 8.08 -12.94
CA ARG A 43 -3.92 8.18 -14.39
C ARG A 43 -4.91 9.25 -14.81
N GLU A 44 -4.42 10.48 -14.84
CA GLU A 44 -5.02 11.57 -15.59
C GLU A 44 -5.49 10.97 -16.93
N ARG A 45 -6.81 10.78 -17.05
CA ARG A 45 -7.43 10.50 -18.34
C ARG A 45 -7.26 11.79 -19.11
N ARG A 46 -6.09 11.95 -19.72
CA ARG A 46 -5.88 13.03 -20.67
C ARG A 46 -6.78 12.70 -21.88
N PRO A 47 -7.73 13.58 -22.22
CA PRO A 47 -8.59 13.37 -23.39
C PRO A 47 -7.76 13.34 -24.68
#